data_AF-A0A2D5Y221-F1
#
_entry.id   AF-A0A2D5Y221-F1
#
_cell.length_a   1.000
_cell.length_b   1.000
_cell.length_c   1.000
_cell.angle_alpha   90.00
_cell.angle_beta   90.00
_cell.angle_gamma   90.00
#
_symmetry.space_group_name_H-M   'P 1'
#
loop_
_entity.id
_entity.type
_entity.pdbx_description
1 polymer ?
#
loop_
_entity_poly.entity_id
_entity_poly.type
_entity_poly.pdbx_seq_one_letter_code
_entity_poly.pdbx_strand_id
1 'polypeptide(L)'
;MSKKPLLLFPIEIKAREFSARLFLAGLAVKAGYTVMIGRSKPLHRTLFKFPRGILVENDATPRSAQFFKKAQKMGYKIVAWDEESLVTLTDAIYAQLRVCPETLDLIEYFFCRGEGDKKAVDHAYPGHSEKLIAAGNPRLDILQPQWTGEIEDNKNRPITLLINSRFSIVNPYYISREKAFENVFKKFGIARDSDTGQHIDGWLSHAHKMFIAFAELTEKIAKAYPHYRIIIRPHPSENHGFWGNLAAKYDNCECLYEGAASDWFLRADCLIHNSCTTAIEAGLSGLPSYVYLPAGDNLYDAALPNSVSHKHYDSESLISALANVQKLSQPIREDYSLRTRGALKEHISNVEKVGSSAVILNHIQKIDWQKSRASYYIWRLYDAFRTTLSHTKNRLIDAVKKGKKLQEARKGYANQKYPGVTEQEIENLLRKFGYDDFAIHESKHEWFVITPKQH
;
A
#
# COMPACT_ATOMS: atom_id res chain seq x y z
N MET A 1 -14.83 -26.60 -21.01
CA MET A 1 -14.06 -26.22 -19.80
C MET A 1 -15.01 -25.60 -18.79
N SER A 2 -14.90 -25.90 -17.49
CA SER A 2 -15.71 -25.22 -16.47
C SER A 2 -15.35 -23.73 -16.43
N LYS A 3 -16.35 -22.86 -16.32
CA LYS A 3 -16.13 -21.42 -16.21
C LYS A 3 -15.32 -21.12 -14.94
N LYS A 4 -14.16 -20.47 -15.07
CA LYS A 4 -13.35 -20.05 -13.93
C LYS A 4 -14.13 -19.10 -13.02
N PRO A 5 -13.87 -19.09 -11.71
CA PRO A 5 -14.49 -18.12 -10.82
C PRO A 5 -14.09 -16.69 -11.18
N LEU A 6 -14.92 -15.73 -10.79
CA LEU A 6 -14.58 -14.32 -10.83
C LEU A 6 -13.49 -14.02 -9.79
N LEU A 7 -12.49 -13.20 -10.14
CA LEU A 7 -11.58 -12.60 -9.16
C LEU A 7 -12.02 -11.17 -8.84
N LEU A 8 -12.05 -10.80 -7.57
CA LEU A 8 -12.41 -9.45 -7.13
C LEU A 8 -11.23 -8.80 -6.42
N PHE A 9 -10.75 -7.69 -6.97
CA PHE A 9 -9.59 -6.92 -6.52
C PHE A 9 -10.06 -5.59 -5.91
N PRO A 10 -10.45 -5.58 -4.63
CA PRO A 10 -10.73 -4.35 -3.91
C PRO A 10 -9.45 -3.51 -3.76
N ILE A 11 -9.56 -2.21 -4.00
CA ILE A 11 -8.48 -1.23 -3.87
C ILE A 11 -8.82 -0.27 -2.72
N GLU A 12 -7.96 -0.19 -1.72
CA GLU A 12 -8.09 0.78 -0.63
C GLU A 12 -7.39 2.10 -0.97
N ILE A 13 -6.11 2.01 -1.35
CA ILE A 13 -5.26 3.17 -1.66
C ILE A 13 -4.77 3.06 -3.10
N LYS A 14 -5.32 3.90 -3.98
CA LYS A 14 -5.05 3.85 -5.42
C LYS A 14 -3.55 3.99 -5.72
N ALA A 15 -2.91 5.02 -5.18
CA ALA A 15 -1.50 5.33 -5.41
C ALA A 15 -0.52 4.24 -4.93
N ARG A 16 -0.99 3.25 -4.17
CA ARG A 16 -0.19 2.17 -3.61
C ARG A 16 -0.42 0.84 -4.33
N GLU A 17 -1.68 0.51 -4.58
CA GLU A 17 -2.10 -0.85 -4.93
C GLU A 17 -2.48 -0.99 -6.40
N PHE A 18 -3.01 0.08 -7.01
CA PHE A 18 -3.80 -0.03 -8.24
C PHE A 18 -3.01 -0.61 -9.41
N SER A 19 -1.82 -0.07 -9.71
CA SER A 19 -0.99 -0.54 -10.81
C SER A 19 -0.55 -1.99 -10.65
N ALA A 20 -0.14 -2.39 -9.44
CA ALA A 20 0.31 -3.76 -9.14
C ALA A 20 -0.85 -4.76 -9.19
N ARG A 21 -2.02 -4.36 -8.69
CA ARG A 21 -3.26 -5.14 -8.80
C ARG A 21 -3.69 -5.32 -10.25
N LEU A 22 -3.50 -4.32 -11.09
CA LEU A 22 -3.82 -4.40 -12.51
C LEU A 22 -2.83 -5.28 -13.27
N PHE A 23 -1.54 -5.27 -12.91
CA PHE A 23 -0.55 -6.22 -13.43
C PHE A 23 -0.94 -7.67 -13.13
N LEU A 24 -1.28 -7.98 -11.87
CA LEU A 24 -1.80 -9.29 -11.47
C LEU A 24 -3.12 -9.63 -12.19
N ALA A 25 -3.99 -8.63 -12.41
CA ALA A 25 -5.24 -8.83 -13.13
C ALA A 25 -4.97 -9.25 -14.58
N GLY A 26 -3.99 -8.64 -15.24
CA GLY A 26 -3.61 -9.01 -16.60
C GLY A 26 -3.10 -10.45 -16.70
N LEU A 27 -2.29 -10.91 -15.74
CA LEU A 27 -1.88 -12.32 -15.65
C LEU A 27 -3.09 -13.24 -15.47
N ALA A 28 -4.03 -12.87 -14.59
CA ALA A 28 -5.22 -13.66 -14.35
C ALA A 28 -6.15 -13.73 -15.58
N VAL A 29 -6.33 -12.61 -16.29
CA VAL A 29 -7.13 -12.55 -17.52
C VAL A 29 -6.48 -13.39 -18.63
N LYS A 30 -5.15 -13.32 -18.81
CA LYS A 30 -4.43 -14.25 -19.72
C LYS A 30 -4.62 -15.71 -19.32
N ALA A 31 -4.72 -16.01 -18.02
CA ALA A 31 -5.04 -17.34 -17.53
C ALA A 31 -6.53 -17.72 -17.66
N GLY A 32 -7.38 -16.89 -18.30
CA GLY A 32 -8.80 -17.18 -18.56
C GLY A 32 -9.75 -16.82 -17.41
N TYR A 33 -9.32 -16.01 -16.44
CA TYR A 33 -10.22 -15.46 -15.42
C TYR A 33 -10.95 -14.22 -15.95
N THR A 34 -12.14 -13.97 -15.41
CA THR A 34 -12.72 -12.62 -15.41
C THR A 34 -12.28 -11.93 -14.12
N VAL A 35 -11.84 -10.68 -14.22
CA VAL A 35 -11.43 -9.87 -13.07
C VAL A 35 -12.37 -8.70 -12.91
N MET A 36 -12.77 -8.44 -11.67
CA MET A 36 -13.43 -7.22 -11.24
C MET A 36 -12.47 -6.45 -10.35
N ILE A 37 -12.24 -5.17 -10.62
CA ILE A 37 -11.34 -4.30 -9.85
C ILE A 37 -12.06 -2.99 -9.52
N GLY A 38 -11.89 -2.48 -8.30
CA GLY A 38 -12.56 -1.24 -7.92
C GLY A 38 -12.41 -0.92 -6.44
N ARG A 39 -13.10 0.13 -6.00
CA ARG A 39 -12.94 0.66 -4.64
C ARG A 39 -13.41 -0.36 -3.58
N SER A 40 -12.57 -0.61 -2.58
CA SER A 40 -12.80 -1.62 -1.52
C SER A 40 -14.03 -1.32 -0.65
N LYS A 41 -14.18 -0.08 -0.18
CA LYS A 41 -15.21 0.30 0.79
C LYS A 41 -16.66 0.08 0.31
N PRO A 42 -17.03 0.42 -0.94
CA PRO A 42 -18.33 0.02 -1.50
C PRO A 42 -18.57 -1.49 -1.50
N LEU A 43 -17.57 -2.30 -1.85
CA LEU A 43 -17.67 -3.76 -1.86
C LEU A 43 -17.89 -4.31 -0.44
N HIS A 44 -17.11 -3.87 0.55
CA HIS A 44 -17.28 -4.33 1.94
C HIS A 44 -18.67 -4.02 2.50
N ARG A 45 -19.23 -2.86 2.12
CA ARG A 45 -20.59 -2.44 2.53
C ARG A 45 -21.70 -3.24 1.83
N THR A 46 -21.53 -3.51 0.54
CA THR A 46 -22.61 -4.04 -0.32
C THR A 46 -22.25 -5.34 -1.03
N LEU A 47 -21.46 -6.20 -0.38
CA LEU A 47 -20.97 -7.48 -0.92
C LEU A 47 -22.06 -8.37 -1.57
N PHE A 48 -23.28 -8.31 -1.05
CA PHE A 48 -24.44 -9.04 -1.60
C PHE A 48 -24.77 -8.67 -3.06
N LYS A 49 -24.36 -7.49 -3.53
CA LYS A 49 -24.56 -7.01 -4.91
C LYS A 49 -23.52 -7.54 -5.89
N PHE A 50 -22.39 -8.04 -5.40
CA PHE A 50 -21.29 -8.52 -6.23
C PHE A 50 -21.48 -10.00 -6.57
N PRO A 51 -21.09 -10.48 -7.76
CA PRO A 51 -21.12 -11.91 -8.07
C PRO A 51 -20.18 -12.70 -7.15
N ARG A 52 -20.50 -13.96 -6.91
CA ARG A 52 -19.65 -14.87 -6.11
C ARG A 52 -18.30 -15.05 -6.83
N GLY A 53 -17.20 -14.99 -6.09
CA GLY A 53 -15.86 -15.16 -6.64
C GLY A 53 -14.81 -15.42 -5.56
N ILE A 54 -13.55 -15.22 -5.94
CA ILE A 54 -12.40 -15.19 -5.04
C ILE A 54 -12.10 -13.73 -4.74
N LEU A 55 -12.22 -13.34 -3.47
CA LEU A 55 -11.82 -12.04 -2.96
C LEU A 55 -10.32 -12.05 -2.71
N VAL A 56 -9.61 -11.03 -3.19
CA VAL A 56 -8.18 -10.86 -2.95
C VAL A 56 -7.97 -9.63 -2.09
N GLU A 57 -7.81 -9.81 -0.79
CA GLU A 57 -7.80 -8.73 0.22
C GLU A 57 -6.39 -8.27 0.59
N ASN A 58 -6.29 -7.05 1.13
CA ASN A 58 -5.02 -6.36 1.45
C ASN A 58 -4.58 -6.51 2.91
N ASP A 59 -5.35 -7.23 3.74
CA ASP A 59 -4.98 -7.53 5.11
C ASP A 59 -5.69 -8.78 5.65
N ALA A 60 -5.13 -9.36 6.72
CA ALA A 60 -5.73 -10.45 7.49
C ALA A 60 -5.76 -10.07 8.98
N THR A 61 -6.35 -8.91 9.28
CA THR A 61 -6.38 -8.34 10.64
C THR A 61 -7.66 -8.71 11.39
N PRO A 62 -7.73 -8.55 12.73
CA PRO A 62 -8.95 -8.82 13.49
C PRO A 62 -10.17 -8.02 13.00
N ARG A 63 -9.96 -6.83 12.42
CA ARG A 63 -11.04 -5.99 11.85
C ARG A 63 -11.68 -6.62 10.61
N SER A 64 -10.93 -7.42 9.87
CA SER A 64 -11.39 -8.08 8.64
C SER A 64 -12.14 -9.38 8.91
N ALA A 65 -11.99 -9.97 10.11
CA ALA A 65 -12.63 -11.24 10.48
C ALA A 65 -14.16 -11.23 10.32
N GLN A 66 -14.85 -10.16 10.73
CA GLN A 66 -16.30 -10.07 10.58
C GLN A 66 -16.73 -10.03 9.10
N PHE A 67 -15.97 -9.30 8.28
CA PHE A 67 -16.20 -9.23 6.85
C PHE A 67 -15.93 -10.59 6.17
N PHE A 68 -14.84 -11.29 6.55
CA PHE A 68 -14.50 -12.60 6.01
C PHE A 68 -15.55 -13.65 6.34
N LYS A 69 -16.04 -13.69 7.59
CA LYS A 69 -17.16 -14.57 8.01
C LYS A 69 -18.40 -14.32 7.17
N LYS A 70 -18.74 -13.05 6.92
CA LYS A 70 -19.86 -12.65 6.06
C LYS A 70 -19.64 -13.11 4.62
N ALA A 71 -18.43 -12.92 4.07
CA ALA A 71 -18.09 -13.29 2.70
C ALA A 71 -18.15 -14.82 2.49
N GLN A 72 -17.58 -15.62 3.39
CA GLN A 72 -17.68 -17.08 3.32
C GLN A 72 -19.13 -17.58 3.34
N LYS A 73 -19.99 -16.99 4.20
CA LYS A 73 -21.43 -17.32 4.24
C LYS A 73 -22.16 -17.04 2.93
N MET A 74 -21.65 -16.14 2.10
CA MET A 74 -22.15 -15.85 0.75
C MET A 74 -21.45 -16.64 -0.36
N GLY A 75 -20.58 -17.59 0.01
CA GLY A 75 -19.86 -18.47 -0.91
C GLY A 75 -18.57 -17.90 -1.48
N TYR A 76 -18.08 -16.77 -1.00
CA TYR A 76 -16.78 -16.26 -1.46
C TYR A 76 -15.65 -17.13 -0.92
N LYS A 77 -14.63 -17.33 -1.75
CA LYS A 77 -13.30 -17.76 -1.32
C LYS A 77 -12.44 -16.52 -1.11
N ILE A 78 -11.47 -16.59 -0.21
CA ILE A 78 -10.68 -15.42 0.18
C ILE A 78 -9.21 -15.81 0.15
N VAL A 79 -8.40 -14.96 -0.45
CA VAL A 79 -6.94 -14.96 -0.29
C VAL A 79 -6.52 -13.56 0.16
N ALA A 80 -5.40 -13.46 0.86
CA ALA A 80 -4.92 -12.17 1.35
C ALA A 80 -3.39 -12.11 1.42
N TRP A 81 -2.86 -10.89 1.39
CA TRP A 81 -1.54 -10.53 1.90
C TRP A 81 -1.69 -9.26 2.72
N ASP A 82 -0.63 -8.84 3.44
CA ASP A 82 -0.60 -7.50 4.04
C ASP A 82 0.18 -6.53 3.15
N GLU A 83 -0.50 -5.50 2.64
CA GLU A 83 0.11 -4.47 1.79
C GLU A 83 1.19 -3.64 2.51
N GLU A 84 1.15 -3.59 3.84
CA GLU A 84 2.14 -2.88 4.67
C GLU A 84 3.28 -3.80 5.16
N SER A 85 3.29 -5.09 4.80
CA SER A 85 4.30 -6.06 5.26
C SER A 85 5.74 -5.70 4.88
N LEU A 86 5.95 -4.86 3.88
CA LEU A 86 7.28 -4.41 3.45
C LEU A 86 7.97 -3.48 4.47
N VAL A 87 7.21 -2.93 5.43
CA VAL A 87 7.73 -2.06 6.50
C VAL A 87 7.21 -2.50 7.84
N THR A 88 8.02 -3.31 8.50
CA THR A 88 7.74 -3.86 9.83
C THR A 88 8.92 -3.59 10.75
N LEU A 89 8.66 -3.50 12.06
CA LEU A 89 9.72 -3.38 13.06
C LEU A 89 10.51 -4.69 13.14
N THR A 90 9.79 -5.78 13.42
CA THR A 90 10.30 -7.16 13.36
C THR A 90 9.20 -8.07 12.81
N ASP A 91 9.59 -9.26 12.35
CA ASP A 91 8.64 -10.25 11.85
C ASP A 91 7.73 -10.80 12.97
N ALA A 92 8.23 -10.91 14.20
CA ALA A 92 7.44 -11.31 15.37
C ALA A 92 6.38 -10.25 15.72
N ILE A 93 6.76 -8.97 15.76
CA ILE A 93 5.82 -7.87 16.01
C ILE A 93 4.79 -7.79 14.89
N TYR A 94 5.22 -7.99 13.63
CA TYR A 94 4.32 -8.08 12.48
C TYR A 94 3.28 -9.18 12.67
N ALA A 95 3.70 -10.41 12.95
CA ALA A 95 2.79 -11.54 13.13
C ALA A 95 1.72 -11.22 14.18
N GLN A 96 2.11 -10.66 15.32
CA GLN A 96 1.19 -10.35 16.44
C GLN A 96 0.23 -9.18 16.17
N LEU A 97 0.68 -8.13 15.48
CA LEU A 97 -0.12 -6.89 15.32
C LEU A 97 -0.88 -6.81 13.99
N ARG A 98 -0.45 -7.57 12.98
CA ARG A 98 -0.97 -7.48 11.60
C ARG A 98 -1.70 -8.72 11.13
N VAL A 99 -1.43 -9.87 11.72
CA VAL A 99 -2.04 -11.15 11.36
C VAL A 99 -2.91 -11.66 12.50
N CYS A 100 -4.02 -12.32 12.17
CA CYS A 100 -5.02 -12.78 13.12
C CYS A 100 -5.42 -14.22 12.81
N PRO A 101 -5.30 -15.16 13.77
CA PRO A 101 -5.57 -16.58 13.52
C PRO A 101 -7.01 -16.81 13.07
N GLU A 102 -7.97 -16.07 13.62
CA GLU A 102 -9.38 -16.16 13.21
C GLU A 102 -9.62 -15.73 11.77
N THR A 103 -8.75 -14.88 11.20
CA THR A 103 -8.80 -14.59 9.75
C THR A 103 -8.10 -15.65 8.92
N LEU A 104 -7.00 -16.24 9.41
CA LEU A 104 -6.29 -17.33 8.75
C LEU A 104 -7.18 -18.58 8.58
N ASP A 105 -8.09 -18.82 9.54
CA ASP A 105 -9.12 -19.86 9.43
C ASP A 105 -10.07 -19.64 8.24
N LEU A 106 -10.29 -18.38 7.87
CA LEU A 106 -11.33 -17.97 6.90
C LEU A 106 -10.81 -17.78 5.48
N ILE A 107 -9.50 -17.88 5.27
CA ILE A 107 -8.87 -17.71 3.96
C ILE A 107 -8.32 -19.06 3.44
N GLU A 108 -8.14 -19.13 2.12
CA GLU A 108 -7.55 -20.29 1.44
C GLU A 108 -6.02 -20.21 1.49
N TYR A 109 -5.46 -19.02 1.22
CA TYR A 109 -4.02 -18.75 1.28
C TYR A 109 -3.74 -17.37 1.87
N PHE A 110 -2.68 -17.28 2.66
CA PHE A 110 -2.05 -16.04 3.09
C PHE A 110 -0.68 -15.92 2.45
N PHE A 111 -0.45 -14.84 1.70
CA PHE A 111 0.82 -14.61 1.02
C PHE A 111 1.71 -13.70 1.87
N CYS A 112 2.79 -14.27 2.37
CA CYS A 112 3.82 -13.60 3.17
C CYS A 112 4.84 -12.89 2.29
N ARG A 113 5.51 -11.88 2.85
CA ARG A 113 6.60 -11.12 2.20
C ARG A 113 7.79 -12.04 1.87
N GLY A 114 8.13 -12.96 2.77
CA GLY A 114 9.27 -13.86 2.62
C GLY A 114 9.15 -15.08 3.53
N GLU A 115 10.24 -15.83 3.66
CA GLU A 115 10.29 -16.96 4.60
C GLU A 115 10.42 -16.50 6.06
N GLY A 116 10.96 -15.30 6.32
CA GLY A 116 11.11 -14.74 7.67
C GLY A 116 9.76 -14.47 8.36
N ASP A 117 8.89 -13.68 7.73
CA ASP A 117 7.57 -13.37 8.26
C ASP A 117 6.62 -14.57 8.18
N LYS A 118 6.75 -15.43 7.17
CA LYS A 118 6.07 -16.73 7.16
C LYS A 118 6.38 -17.55 8.40
N LYS A 119 7.67 -17.73 8.75
CA LYS A 119 8.07 -18.47 9.96
C LYS A 119 7.56 -17.79 11.23
N ALA A 120 7.58 -16.47 11.30
CA ALA A 120 7.05 -15.74 12.45
C ALA A 120 5.54 -15.93 12.63
N VAL A 121 4.77 -15.88 11.54
CA VAL A 121 3.32 -16.13 11.56
C VAL A 121 3.03 -17.59 11.94
N ASP A 122 3.76 -18.54 11.37
CA ASP A 122 3.61 -19.97 11.67
C ASP A 122 3.92 -20.29 13.14
N HIS A 123 4.97 -19.68 13.68
CA HIS A 123 5.33 -19.82 15.09
C HIS A 123 4.28 -19.20 16.03
N ALA A 124 3.74 -18.02 15.67
CA ALA A 124 2.72 -17.36 16.47
C ALA A 124 1.37 -18.09 16.43
N TYR A 125 1.04 -18.71 15.29
CA TYR A 125 -0.25 -19.34 15.03
C TYR A 125 -0.06 -20.73 14.40
N PRO A 126 0.38 -21.73 15.19
CA PRO A 126 0.58 -23.09 14.68
C PRO A 126 -0.74 -23.69 14.20
N GLY A 127 -0.70 -24.39 13.07
CA GLY A 127 -1.88 -25.02 12.45
C GLY A 127 -2.33 -24.37 11.14
N HIS A 128 -1.72 -23.26 10.73
CA HIS A 128 -2.02 -22.59 9.45
C HIS A 128 -0.91 -22.74 8.40
N SER A 129 0.16 -23.48 8.68
CA SER A 129 1.38 -23.58 7.86
C SER A 129 1.11 -23.84 6.37
N GLU A 130 0.20 -24.77 6.07
CA GLU A 130 -0.20 -25.17 4.71
C GLU A 130 -0.82 -24.02 3.89
N LYS A 131 -1.33 -22.99 4.55
CA LYS A 131 -1.93 -21.81 3.92
C LYS A 131 -0.91 -20.67 3.73
N LEU A 132 0.24 -20.71 4.40
CA LEU A 132 1.22 -19.62 4.39
C LEU A 132 2.21 -19.79 3.24
N ILE A 133 2.17 -18.86 2.29
CA ILE A 133 2.97 -18.91 1.07
C ILE A 133 3.91 -17.71 1.03
N ALA A 134 5.22 -17.94 1.04
CA ALA A 134 6.21 -16.88 0.88
C ALA A 134 6.27 -16.43 -0.59
N ALA A 135 5.41 -15.49 -0.97
CA ALA A 135 5.26 -15.06 -2.35
C ALA A 135 6.00 -13.75 -2.68
N GLY A 136 6.30 -12.92 -1.68
CA GLY A 136 6.71 -11.53 -1.91
C GLY A 136 5.50 -10.60 -2.02
N ASN A 137 5.71 -9.41 -2.58
CA ASN A 137 4.65 -8.41 -2.74
C ASN A 137 4.51 -8.05 -4.24
N PRO A 138 3.30 -8.16 -4.84
CA PRO A 138 3.03 -7.79 -6.23
C PRO A 138 3.51 -6.40 -6.65
N ARG A 139 3.59 -5.44 -5.72
CA ARG A 139 4.11 -4.09 -6.00
C ARG A 139 5.53 -4.09 -6.50
N LEU A 140 6.33 -5.07 -6.12
CA LEU A 140 7.72 -5.15 -6.57
C LEU A 140 7.83 -5.65 -8.02
N ASP A 141 6.79 -6.34 -8.52
CA ASP A 141 6.79 -6.88 -9.88
C ASP A 141 6.73 -5.78 -10.96
N ILE A 142 6.18 -4.61 -10.62
CA ILE A 142 6.01 -3.48 -11.54
C ILE A 142 7.16 -2.46 -11.47
N LEU A 143 8.16 -2.69 -10.62
CA LEU A 143 9.33 -1.81 -10.44
C LEU A 143 10.52 -2.22 -11.31
N GLN A 144 10.25 -2.99 -12.36
CA GLN A 144 11.30 -3.47 -13.25
C GLN A 144 11.62 -2.43 -14.33
N PRO A 145 12.88 -2.37 -14.81
CA PRO A 145 13.28 -1.44 -15.86
C PRO A 145 12.35 -1.42 -17.08
N GLN A 146 11.83 -2.58 -17.50
CA GLN A 146 10.90 -2.69 -18.64
C GLN A 146 9.54 -2.02 -18.40
N TRP A 147 9.13 -1.84 -17.14
CA TRP A 147 7.86 -1.24 -16.75
C TRP A 147 8.02 0.17 -16.22
N THR A 148 9.23 0.61 -15.92
CA THR A 148 9.43 1.96 -15.38
C THR A 148 9.24 3.01 -16.49
N GLY A 149 9.60 2.72 -17.74
CA GLY A 149 9.53 3.67 -18.86
C GLY A 149 10.86 4.34 -19.14
N GLU A 150 10.93 5.15 -20.19
CA GLU A 150 12.18 5.83 -20.60
C GLU A 150 12.57 6.93 -19.61
N ILE A 151 13.87 7.01 -19.29
CA ILE A 151 14.42 8.08 -18.47
C ILE A 151 14.26 9.40 -19.23
N GLU A 152 13.79 10.44 -18.55
CA GLU A 152 13.77 11.79 -19.09
C GLU A 152 15.21 12.28 -19.32
N ASP A 153 15.73 12.10 -20.55
CA ASP A 153 17.06 12.55 -20.98
C ASP A 153 17.09 14.06 -21.28
N ASN A 154 16.48 14.84 -20.39
CA ASN A 154 16.63 16.28 -20.43
C ASN A 154 17.88 16.67 -19.63
N LYS A 155 19.03 16.71 -20.31
CA LYS A 155 20.30 17.15 -19.69
C LYS A 155 20.23 18.53 -19.05
N ASN A 156 19.28 19.37 -19.41
CA ASN A 156 19.14 20.73 -18.89
C ASN A 156 18.19 20.82 -17.67
N ARG A 157 17.50 19.74 -17.27
CA ARG A 157 16.65 19.77 -16.06
C ARG A 157 17.49 19.97 -14.80
N PRO A 158 17.00 20.63 -13.74
CA PRO A 158 17.70 20.68 -12.46
C PRO A 158 17.81 19.29 -11.82
N ILE A 159 18.79 19.11 -10.93
CA ILE A 159 18.81 17.96 -10.03
C ILE A 159 17.49 17.96 -9.24
N THR A 160 16.83 16.82 -9.20
CA THR A 160 15.51 16.67 -8.58
C THR A 160 15.60 15.75 -7.38
N LEU A 161 15.39 16.31 -6.19
CA LEU A 161 15.33 15.58 -4.93
C LEU A 161 13.89 15.20 -4.63
N LEU A 162 13.65 13.92 -4.32
CA LEU A 162 12.35 13.44 -3.89
C LEU A 162 12.35 13.28 -2.36
N ILE A 163 11.43 13.94 -1.66
CA ILE A 163 11.26 13.84 -0.21
C ILE A 163 9.93 13.14 0.08
N ASN A 164 9.97 11.88 0.50
CA ASN A 164 8.77 11.13 0.84
C ASN A 164 8.55 11.09 2.36
N SER A 165 7.37 11.50 2.82
CA SER A 165 7.00 11.46 4.23
C SER A 165 6.19 10.20 4.60
N ARG A 166 6.14 9.88 5.89
CA ARG A 166 5.40 8.73 6.44
C ARG A 166 4.65 9.04 7.74
N PHE A 167 4.43 10.30 8.05
CA PHE A 167 4.06 10.80 9.38
C PHE A 167 2.55 10.87 9.61
N SER A 168 1.78 9.95 9.03
CA SER A 168 0.29 9.98 9.11
C SER A 168 -0.28 9.93 10.52
N ILE A 169 0.46 9.38 11.48
CA ILE A 169 0.00 9.30 12.87
C ILE A 169 0.18 10.62 13.63
N VAL A 170 1.16 11.45 13.26
CA VAL A 170 1.47 12.73 13.92
C VAL A 170 1.05 13.96 13.12
N ASN A 171 0.90 13.80 11.81
CA ASN A 171 0.32 14.77 10.88
C ASN A 171 -0.96 14.22 10.24
N PRO A 172 -1.98 13.80 11.03
CA PRO A 172 -3.20 13.19 10.49
C PRO A 172 -4.04 14.16 9.65
N TYR A 173 -4.71 13.65 8.61
CA TYR A 173 -5.48 14.48 7.66
C TYR A 173 -6.63 15.31 8.26
N TYR A 174 -7.43 14.76 9.18
CA TYR A 174 -8.68 15.41 9.64
C TYR A 174 -8.97 15.37 11.14
N ILE A 175 -8.07 14.80 11.94
CA ILE A 175 -8.22 14.71 13.41
C ILE A 175 -7.02 15.37 14.08
N SER A 176 -7.10 15.69 15.37
CA SER A 176 -5.90 16.10 16.10
C SER A 176 -4.95 14.92 16.29
N ARG A 177 -3.66 15.21 16.49
CA ARG A 177 -2.64 14.22 16.84
C ARG A 177 -3.03 13.47 18.10
N GLU A 178 -3.52 14.16 19.13
CA GLU A 178 -3.94 13.57 20.40
C GLU A 178 -5.06 12.55 20.16
N LYS A 179 -6.01 12.88 19.27
CA LYS A 179 -7.07 11.96 18.88
C LYS A 179 -6.54 10.78 18.07
N ALA A 180 -5.56 11.00 17.19
CA ALA A 180 -4.91 9.93 16.45
C ALA A 180 -4.20 8.95 17.39
N PHE A 181 -3.53 9.47 18.42
CA PHE A 181 -2.84 8.68 19.45
C PHE A 181 -3.85 7.87 20.27
N GLU A 182 -4.91 8.49 20.79
CA GLU A 182 -6.00 7.78 21.47
C GLU A 182 -6.60 6.64 20.62
N ASN A 183 -6.76 6.88 19.31
CA ASN A 183 -7.33 5.90 18.41
C ASN A 183 -6.41 4.68 18.22
N VAL A 184 -5.09 4.81 18.40
CA VAL A 184 -4.17 3.66 18.36
C VAL A 184 -4.44 2.73 19.54
N PHE A 185 -4.48 3.26 20.78
CA PHE A 185 -4.78 2.46 21.97
C PHE A 185 -6.16 1.80 21.88
N LYS A 186 -7.19 2.57 21.47
CA LYS A 186 -8.55 2.03 21.26
C LYS A 186 -8.60 0.96 20.18
N LYS A 187 -7.84 1.12 19.10
CA LYS A 187 -7.82 0.18 17.97
C LYS A 187 -7.28 -1.18 18.39
N PHE A 188 -6.26 -1.20 19.25
CA PHE A 188 -5.63 -2.43 19.70
C PHE A 188 -6.18 -2.95 21.04
N GLY A 189 -7.07 -2.19 21.70
CA GLY A 189 -7.62 -2.58 23.01
C GLY A 189 -6.55 -2.61 24.11
N ILE A 190 -5.48 -1.81 23.96
CA ILE A 190 -4.31 -1.83 24.84
C ILE A 190 -4.48 -0.76 25.92
N ALA A 191 -4.32 -1.15 27.17
CA ALA A 191 -4.26 -0.23 28.30
C ALA A 191 -2.95 0.55 28.26
N ARG A 192 -3.00 1.86 28.46
CA ARG A 192 -1.85 2.77 28.26
C ARG A 192 -0.71 2.53 29.26
N ASP A 193 -1.06 2.13 30.47
CA ASP A 193 -0.17 1.83 31.59
C ASP A 193 0.51 0.45 31.48
N SER A 194 0.00 -0.46 30.65
CA SER A 194 0.64 -1.75 30.37
C SER A 194 2.00 -1.59 29.67
N ASP A 195 2.87 -2.60 29.74
CA ASP A 195 4.17 -2.60 29.04
C ASP A 195 4.02 -2.34 27.53
N THR A 196 3.02 -2.97 26.91
CA THR A 196 2.69 -2.74 25.49
C THR A 196 2.20 -1.31 25.26
N GLY A 197 1.44 -0.75 26.21
CA GLY A 197 0.96 0.63 26.17
C GLY A 197 2.11 1.64 26.22
N GLN A 198 3.07 1.43 27.13
CA GLN A 198 4.27 2.26 27.26
C GLN A 198 5.14 2.18 26.00
N HIS A 199 5.28 0.98 25.41
CA HIS A 199 5.99 0.81 24.14
C HIS A 199 5.32 1.61 23.00
N ILE A 200 3.98 1.57 22.90
CA ILE A 200 3.23 2.36 21.92
C ILE A 200 3.43 3.86 22.16
N ASP A 201 3.39 4.32 23.40
CA ASP A 201 3.64 5.73 23.73
C ASP A 201 5.04 6.19 23.32
N GLY A 202 6.06 5.35 23.55
CA GLY A 202 7.42 5.58 23.08
C GLY A 202 7.49 5.68 21.55
N TRP A 203 6.83 4.78 20.83
CA TRP A 203 6.75 4.81 19.37
C TRP A 203 6.07 6.08 18.85
N LEU A 204 4.96 6.48 19.45
CA LEU A 204 4.23 7.71 19.09
C LEU A 204 5.08 8.97 19.35
N SER A 205 5.81 8.98 20.46
CA SER A 205 6.74 10.07 20.82
C SER A 205 7.92 10.14 19.84
N HIS A 206 8.49 8.99 19.47
CA HIS A 206 9.54 8.89 18.45
C HIS A 206 9.04 9.39 17.09
N ALA A 207 7.88 8.93 16.63
CA ALA A 207 7.28 9.37 15.37
C ALA A 207 7.09 10.90 15.33
N HIS A 208 6.74 11.52 16.46
CA HIS A 208 6.58 12.96 16.56
C HIS A 208 7.91 13.71 16.49
N LYS A 209 8.94 13.23 17.21
CA LYS A 209 10.31 13.78 17.12
C LYS A 209 10.86 13.69 15.70
N MET A 210 10.67 12.54 15.05
CA MET A 210 11.12 12.33 13.67
C MET A 210 10.39 13.25 12.68
N PHE A 211 9.09 13.50 12.88
CA PHE A 211 8.34 14.44 12.02
C PHE A 211 8.89 15.86 12.09
N ILE A 212 9.14 16.38 13.30
CA ILE A 212 9.72 17.72 13.49
C ILE A 212 11.09 17.79 12.82
N ALA A 213 11.98 16.85 13.14
CA ALA A 213 13.34 16.83 12.60
C ALA A 213 13.34 16.69 11.06
N PHE A 214 12.43 15.91 10.48
CA PHE A 214 12.33 15.73 9.04
C PHE A 214 11.79 16.97 8.32
N ALA A 215 10.85 17.71 8.94
CA ALA A 215 10.41 19.00 8.44
C ALA A 215 11.55 20.04 8.49
N GLU A 216 12.30 20.10 9.59
CA GLU A 216 13.48 20.96 9.72
C GLU A 216 14.57 20.61 8.69
N LEU A 217 14.84 19.32 8.47
CA LEU A 217 15.75 18.86 7.42
C LEU A 217 15.30 19.36 6.05
N THR A 218 14.00 19.24 5.73
CA THR A 218 13.44 19.69 4.45
C THR A 218 13.70 21.18 4.23
N GLU A 219 13.49 22.01 5.26
CA GLU A 219 13.80 23.44 5.19
C GLU A 219 15.30 23.71 5.02
N LYS A 220 16.17 22.96 5.72
CA LYS A 220 17.63 23.10 5.59
C LYS A 220 18.11 22.72 4.18
N ILE A 221 17.57 21.66 3.58
CA ILE A 221 17.90 21.25 2.20
C ILE A 221 17.48 22.33 1.20
N ALA A 222 16.26 22.86 1.34
CA ALA A 222 15.74 23.90 0.45
C ALA A 222 16.65 25.14 0.42
N LYS A 223 17.13 25.57 1.59
CA LYS A 223 18.06 26.70 1.73
C LYS A 223 19.46 26.39 1.19
N ALA A 224 19.96 25.18 1.41
CA ALA A 224 21.31 24.78 1.00
C ALA A 224 21.44 24.62 -0.52
N TYR A 225 20.36 24.21 -1.20
CA TYR A 225 20.37 23.89 -2.64
C TYR A 225 19.29 24.64 -3.42
N PRO A 226 19.34 25.99 -3.50
CA PRO A 226 18.32 26.78 -4.20
C PRO A 226 18.22 26.49 -5.71
N HIS A 227 19.23 25.82 -6.29
CA HIS A 227 19.28 25.43 -7.70
C HIS A 227 18.80 23.99 -7.95
N TYR A 228 18.52 23.22 -6.90
CA TYR A 228 17.90 21.89 -7.02
C TYR A 228 16.38 22.03 -6.95
N ARG A 229 15.68 21.20 -7.70
CA ARG A 229 14.23 21.03 -7.57
C ARG A 229 13.93 20.05 -6.45
N ILE A 230 13.05 20.42 -5.52
CA ILE A 230 12.68 19.59 -4.38
C ILE A 230 11.20 19.25 -4.48
N ILE A 231 10.89 17.97 -4.51
CA ILE A 231 9.52 17.48 -4.59
C ILE A 231 9.18 16.78 -3.28
N ILE A 232 8.33 17.39 -2.49
CA ILE A 232 7.78 16.82 -1.26
C ILE A 232 6.54 16.00 -1.64
N ARG A 233 6.56 14.71 -1.32
CA ARG A 233 5.41 13.80 -1.47
C ARG A 233 4.92 13.32 -0.12
N PRO A 234 3.82 13.90 0.38
CA PRO A 234 3.25 13.47 1.64
C PRO A 234 2.67 12.06 1.58
N HIS A 235 2.64 11.34 2.70
CA HIS A 235 1.90 10.07 2.76
C HIS A 235 0.40 10.28 2.44
N PRO A 236 -0.27 9.33 1.75
CA PRO A 236 -1.72 9.41 1.43
C PRO A 236 -2.65 9.71 2.60
N SER A 237 -2.23 9.46 3.84
CA SER A 237 -3.05 9.69 5.04
C SER A 237 -2.61 10.87 5.90
N GLU A 238 -1.61 11.63 5.44
CA GLU A 238 -1.18 12.86 6.09
C GLU A 238 -2.03 14.06 5.69
N ASN A 239 -2.02 15.10 6.51
CA ASN A 239 -2.48 16.43 6.11
C ASN A 239 -1.45 17.03 5.13
N HIS A 240 -1.82 17.07 3.85
CA HIS A 240 -0.98 17.63 2.79
C HIS A 240 -0.80 19.14 2.91
N GLY A 241 -1.73 19.84 3.57
CA GLY A 241 -1.65 21.28 3.77
C GLY A 241 -0.42 21.70 4.59
N PHE A 242 0.03 20.88 5.54
CA PHE A 242 1.28 21.15 6.27
C PHE A 242 2.48 21.22 5.32
N TRP A 243 2.65 20.20 4.49
CA TRP A 243 3.74 20.10 3.53
C TRP A 243 3.64 21.14 2.41
N GLY A 244 2.43 21.44 1.95
CA GLY A 244 2.18 22.52 0.99
C GLY A 244 2.58 23.89 1.53
N ASN A 245 2.24 24.19 2.78
CA ASN A 245 2.64 25.44 3.44
C ASN A 245 4.15 25.52 3.66
N LEU A 246 4.81 24.40 3.93
CA LEU A 246 6.28 24.34 4.03
C LEU A 246 6.92 24.59 2.66
N ALA A 247 6.45 23.91 1.61
CA ALA A 247 6.95 24.05 0.24
C ALA A 247 6.82 25.49 -0.25
N ALA A 248 5.67 26.15 -0.02
CA ALA A 248 5.39 27.51 -0.46
C ALA A 248 6.32 28.59 0.10
N LYS A 249 7.17 28.27 1.09
CA LYS A 249 8.19 29.19 1.61
C LYS A 249 9.44 29.29 0.72
N TYR A 250 9.60 28.36 -0.24
CA TYR A 250 10.84 28.20 -1.02
C TYR A 250 10.51 28.01 -2.51
N ASP A 251 11.09 28.82 -3.38
CA ASP A 251 10.81 28.80 -4.84
C ASP A 251 11.20 27.48 -5.52
N ASN A 252 12.10 26.73 -4.91
CA ASN A 252 12.61 25.47 -5.42
C ASN A 252 11.91 24.23 -4.82
N CYS A 253 10.87 24.42 -4.01
CA CYS A 253 10.10 23.35 -3.37
C CYS A 253 8.67 23.26 -3.89
N GLU A 254 8.24 22.04 -4.21
CA GLU A 254 6.86 21.74 -4.62
C GLU A 254 6.31 20.60 -3.75
N CYS A 255 5.04 20.72 -3.31
CA CYS A 255 4.33 19.62 -2.65
C CYS A 255 3.38 18.96 -3.66
N LEU A 256 3.76 17.79 -4.18
CA LEU A 256 3.03 17.11 -5.26
C LEU A 256 2.50 15.75 -4.80
N TYR A 257 1.23 15.49 -5.10
CA TYR A 257 0.57 14.22 -4.78
C TYR A 257 -0.19 13.67 -6.00
N GLU A 258 0.54 13.54 -7.11
CA GLU A 258 0.03 12.95 -8.35
C GLU A 258 0.63 11.57 -8.57
N GLY A 259 -0.17 10.64 -9.10
CA GLY A 259 0.26 9.28 -9.45
C GLY A 259 0.75 8.44 -8.28
N ALA A 260 1.32 7.28 -8.60
CA ALA A 260 2.02 6.44 -7.63
C ALA A 260 3.39 7.03 -7.29
N ALA A 261 3.98 6.66 -6.14
CA ALA A 261 5.34 7.08 -5.81
C ALA A 261 6.36 6.60 -6.88
N SER A 262 6.13 5.41 -7.44
CA SER A 262 6.94 4.83 -8.53
C SER A 262 7.08 5.73 -9.75
N ASP A 263 6.06 6.52 -10.07
CA ASP A 263 6.05 7.39 -11.25
C ASP A 263 7.06 8.55 -11.12
N TRP A 264 7.48 8.86 -9.88
CA TRP A 264 8.44 9.92 -9.58
C TRP A 264 9.86 9.42 -9.46
N PHE A 265 10.07 8.11 -9.27
CA PHE A 265 11.43 7.58 -9.09
C PHE A 265 12.31 7.74 -10.33
N LEU A 266 11.70 7.85 -11.51
CA LEU A 266 12.40 8.08 -12.78
C LEU A 266 12.69 9.56 -13.05
N ARG A 267 11.94 10.45 -12.40
CA ARG A 267 12.07 11.90 -12.54
C ARG A 267 13.00 12.50 -11.48
N ALA A 268 13.32 11.72 -10.45
CA ALA A 268 14.21 12.11 -9.36
C ALA A 268 15.61 11.54 -9.54
N ASP A 269 16.57 12.19 -8.88
CA ASP A 269 17.99 11.84 -8.85
C ASP A 269 18.41 11.25 -7.49
N CYS A 270 17.65 11.51 -6.42
CA CYS A 270 17.68 10.71 -5.21
C CYS A 270 16.35 10.77 -4.44
N LEU A 271 16.14 9.80 -3.55
CA LEU A 271 15.08 9.79 -2.56
C LEU A 271 15.65 10.14 -1.17
N ILE A 272 14.93 10.97 -0.43
CA ILE A 272 15.16 11.27 0.98
C ILE A 272 13.93 10.80 1.75
N HIS A 273 14.15 10.02 2.80
CA HIS A 273 13.06 9.44 3.58
C HIS A 273 13.45 9.22 5.05
N ASN A 274 12.45 8.83 5.86
CA ASN A 274 12.65 8.28 7.19
C ASN A 274 11.92 6.93 7.24
N SER A 275 12.66 5.81 7.23
CA SER A 275 12.14 4.43 7.38
C SER A 275 10.80 4.13 6.69
N CYS A 276 10.73 4.35 5.37
CA CYS A 276 9.50 4.28 4.58
C CYS A 276 9.63 3.24 3.46
N THR A 277 8.53 2.57 3.11
CA THR A 277 8.48 1.54 2.07
C THR A 277 9.01 2.02 0.73
N THR A 278 8.83 3.31 0.44
CA THR A 278 9.26 3.90 -0.82
C THR A 278 10.76 3.79 -1.04
N ALA A 279 11.58 3.57 0.00
CA ALA A 279 13.02 3.33 -0.16
C ALA A 279 13.32 1.98 -0.83
N ILE A 280 12.57 0.94 -0.45
CA ILE A 280 12.63 -0.38 -1.11
C ILE A 280 12.24 -0.22 -2.57
N GLU A 281 11.13 0.49 -2.83
CA GLU A 281 10.61 0.65 -4.17
C GLU A 281 11.51 1.53 -5.06
N ALA A 282 12.08 2.60 -4.49
CA ALA A 282 13.03 3.49 -5.14
C ALA A 282 14.31 2.75 -5.51
N GLY A 283 14.92 2.02 -4.55
CA GLY A 283 16.12 1.23 -4.81
C GLY A 283 15.90 0.19 -5.90
N LEU A 284 14.77 -0.54 -5.87
CA LEU A 284 14.43 -1.49 -6.93
C LEU A 284 14.22 -0.83 -8.30
N SER A 285 13.77 0.42 -8.33
CA SER A 285 13.65 1.25 -9.55
C SER A 285 14.96 1.95 -9.94
N GLY A 286 16.06 1.69 -9.22
CA GLY A 286 17.38 2.26 -9.48
C GLY A 286 17.60 3.68 -8.98
N LEU A 287 16.76 4.17 -8.04
CA LEU A 287 16.91 5.48 -7.41
C LEU A 287 17.67 5.34 -6.07
N PRO A 288 18.87 5.94 -5.91
CA PRO A 288 19.58 5.98 -4.64
C PRO A 288 18.73 6.67 -3.57
N SER A 289 18.78 6.10 -2.36
CA SER A 289 17.98 6.55 -1.23
C SER A 289 18.87 6.95 -0.06
N TYR A 290 18.49 8.04 0.60
CA TYR A 290 19.13 8.59 1.79
C TYR A 290 18.12 8.57 2.93
N VAL A 291 18.48 7.89 4.02
CA VAL A 291 17.62 7.81 5.20
C VAL A 291 18.12 8.75 6.29
N TYR A 292 17.20 9.57 6.80
CA TYR A 292 17.47 10.45 7.94
C TYR A 292 17.00 9.82 9.25
N LEU A 293 17.93 9.57 10.16
CA LEU A 293 17.75 8.89 11.44
C LEU A 293 18.36 9.71 12.59
N PRO A 294 17.84 10.92 12.91
CA PRO A 294 18.45 11.81 13.90
C PRO A 294 18.46 11.26 15.35
N ALA A 295 17.74 10.17 15.60
CA ALA A 295 17.74 9.46 16.88
C ALA A 295 18.51 8.11 16.83
N GLY A 296 19.37 7.90 15.83
CA GLY A 296 20.08 6.65 15.64
C GLY A 296 19.24 5.54 15.00
N ASP A 297 19.82 4.34 14.90
CA ASP A 297 19.07 3.13 14.58
C ASP A 297 18.19 2.76 15.80
N ASN A 298 16.97 3.30 15.82
CA ASN A 298 16.05 3.15 16.92
C ASN A 298 15.14 1.92 16.73
N LEU A 299 14.73 1.29 17.84
CA LEU A 299 13.81 0.14 17.82
C LEU A 299 12.43 0.45 17.20
N TYR A 300 12.10 1.74 17.05
CA TYR A 300 10.87 2.24 16.43
C TYR A 300 10.99 2.49 14.92
N ASP A 301 12.18 2.32 14.34
CA ASP A 301 12.45 2.50 12.92
C ASP A 301 12.51 1.16 12.20
N ALA A 302 11.98 1.12 10.98
CA ALA A 302 11.95 -0.10 10.19
C ALA A 302 13.32 -0.37 9.56
N ALA A 303 13.95 -1.47 9.94
CA ALA A 303 15.32 -1.80 9.52
C ALA A 303 15.43 -2.09 8.01
N LEU A 304 14.43 -2.75 7.41
CA LEU A 304 14.51 -3.21 6.01
C LEU A 304 14.55 -2.05 4.99
N PRO A 305 13.72 -1.00 5.08
CA PRO A 305 13.92 0.19 4.26
C PRO A 305 15.24 0.92 4.48
N ASN A 306 15.78 0.85 5.70
CA ASN A 306 17.02 1.53 6.04
C ASN A 306 18.26 0.78 5.51
N SER A 307 18.16 -0.54 5.29
CA SER A 307 19.28 -1.35 4.80
C SER A 307 19.60 -1.12 3.33
N VAL A 308 18.68 -0.53 2.57
CA VAL A 308 18.84 -0.21 1.15
C VAL A 308 19.17 1.27 0.89
N SER A 309 19.46 2.04 1.96
CA SER A 309 19.68 3.48 1.91
C SER A 309 21.01 3.89 2.55
N HIS A 310 21.54 5.03 2.13
CA HIS A 310 22.65 5.71 2.79
C HIS A 310 22.15 6.34 4.09
N LYS A 311 22.65 5.89 5.24
CA LYS A 311 22.21 6.34 6.56
C LYS A 311 22.88 7.64 6.98
N HIS A 312 22.08 8.58 7.48
CA HIS A 312 22.54 9.84 8.05
C HIS A 312 21.86 10.09 9.39
N TYR A 313 22.67 10.42 10.40
CA TYR A 313 22.20 10.60 11.79
C TYR A 313 22.15 12.07 12.21
N ASP A 314 22.53 12.98 11.32
CA ASP A 314 22.52 14.42 11.51
C ASP A 314 22.20 15.10 10.16
N SER A 315 21.68 16.33 10.22
CA SER A 315 21.22 17.00 9.00
C SER A 315 22.37 17.45 8.11
N GLU A 316 23.49 17.79 8.73
CA GLU A 316 24.68 18.37 8.13
C GLU A 316 25.39 17.32 7.24
N SER A 317 25.49 16.08 7.69
CA SER A 317 26.03 14.97 6.91
C SER A 317 25.13 14.60 5.73
N LEU A 318 23.80 14.62 5.91
CA LEU A 318 22.86 14.36 4.82
C LEU A 318 22.97 15.45 3.76
N ILE A 319 22.90 16.72 4.17
CA ILE A 319 23.06 17.87 3.29
C ILE A 319 24.39 17.75 2.54
N SER A 320 25.50 17.54 3.23
CA SER A 320 26.82 17.39 2.59
C SER A 320 26.86 16.28 1.53
N ALA A 321 26.16 15.16 1.77
CA ALA A 321 26.06 14.08 0.79
C ALA A 321 25.26 14.48 -0.46
N LEU A 322 24.24 15.34 -0.34
CA LEU A 322 23.43 15.83 -1.46
C LEU A 322 24.23 16.72 -2.43
N ALA A 323 25.32 17.33 -1.99
CA ALA A 323 26.22 18.09 -2.88
C ALA A 323 26.82 17.22 -4.00
N ASN A 324 26.90 15.91 -3.79
CA ASN A 324 27.46 14.96 -4.75
C ASN A 324 26.39 14.20 -5.55
N VAL A 325 25.10 14.53 -5.40
CA VAL A 325 24.03 13.92 -6.19
C VAL A 325 24.16 14.34 -7.64
N GLN A 326 24.06 13.36 -8.54
CA GLN A 326 24.18 13.53 -9.98
C GLN A 326 22.96 12.96 -10.69
N LYS A 327 22.74 13.39 -11.93
CA LYS A 327 21.73 12.80 -12.80
C LYS A 327 22.06 11.34 -13.07
N LEU A 328 21.05 10.48 -12.97
CA LEU A 328 21.22 9.03 -13.08
C LEU A 328 21.07 8.58 -14.54
N SER A 329 22.13 8.00 -15.09
CA SER A 329 22.07 7.25 -16.34
C SER A 329 21.46 5.86 -16.14
N GLN A 330 21.00 5.23 -17.23
CA GLN A 330 20.44 3.89 -17.19
C GLN A 330 21.39 2.86 -16.53
N PRO A 331 22.70 2.79 -16.86
CA PRO A 331 23.62 1.87 -16.19
C PRO A 331 23.75 2.09 -14.68
N ILE A 332 23.74 3.35 -14.22
CA ILE A 332 23.80 3.67 -12.79
C ILE A 332 22.54 3.18 -12.08
N ARG A 333 21.36 3.40 -12.68
CA ARG A 333 20.09 2.92 -12.13
C ARG A 333 20.05 1.40 -12.03
N GLU A 334 20.54 0.71 -13.05
CA GLU A 334 20.61 -0.76 -13.06
C GLU A 334 21.51 -1.30 -11.94
N ASP A 335 22.68 -0.69 -11.73
CA ASP A 335 23.59 -1.04 -10.62
C ASP A 335 22.91 -0.86 -9.25
N TYR A 336 22.24 0.28 -9.01
CA TYR A 336 21.47 0.47 -7.78
C TYR A 336 20.36 -0.58 -7.60
N SER A 337 19.60 -0.88 -8.65
CA SER A 337 18.54 -1.90 -8.62
C SER A 337 19.09 -3.28 -8.25
N LEU A 338 20.21 -3.68 -8.85
CA LEU A 338 20.86 -4.96 -8.57
C LEU A 338 21.36 -5.06 -7.13
N ARG A 339 22.00 -4.00 -6.61
CA ARG A 339 22.44 -3.95 -5.20
C ARG A 339 21.26 -4.04 -4.25
N THR A 340 20.18 -3.31 -4.53
CA THR A 340 18.96 -3.36 -3.73
C THR A 340 18.35 -4.76 -3.72
N ARG A 341 18.28 -5.46 -4.86
CA ARG A 341 17.81 -6.86 -4.89
C ARG A 341 18.68 -7.79 -4.07
N GLY A 342 20.00 -7.65 -4.18
CA GLY A 342 20.95 -8.41 -3.38
C GLY A 342 20.74 -8.23 -1.88
N ALA A 343 20.44 -7.00 -1.44
CA ALA A 343 20.15 -6.69 -0.04
C ALA A 343 18.78 -7.22 0.44
N LEU A 344 17.82 -7.41 -0.46
CA LEU A 344 16.45 -7.81 -0.13
C LEU A 344 16.16 -9.31 -0.27
N LYS A 345 16.99 -10.07 -0.99
CA LYS A 345 16.71 -11.47 -1.37
C LYS A 345 16.45 -12.42 -0.19
N GLU A 346 17.08 -12.18 0.96
CA GLU A 346 16.90 -12.98 2.18
C GLU A 346 15.63 -12.59 2.96
N HIS A 347 15.07 -11.41 2.66
CA HIS A 347 13.93 -10.83 3.39
C HIS A 347 12.62 -10.85 2.60
N ILE A 348 12.71 -10.86 1.26
CA ILE A 348 11.58 -10.76 0.35
C ILE A 348 11.69 -11.85 -0.72
N SER A 349 10.72 -12.77 -0.72
CA SER A 349 10.65 -13.83 -1.74
C SER A 349 10.41 -13.25 -3.13
N ASN A 350 11.04 -13.87 -4.13
CA ASN A 350 10.88 -13.54 -5.56
C ASN A 350 11.33 -12.12 -5.98
N VAL A 351 12.05 -11.38 -5.13
CA VAL A 351 12.53 -10.02 -5.46
C VAL A 351 13.55 -10.00 -6.61
N GLU A 352 14.35 -11.06 -6.77
CA GLU A 352 15.34 -11.16 -7.85
C GLU A 352 14.70 -11.49 -9.20
N LYS A 353 13.72 -12.40 -9.21
CA LYS A 353 13.12 -12.97 -10.43
C LYS A 353 11.81 -12.31 -10.85
N VAL A 354 11.22 -11.44 -10.01
CA VAL A 354 9.98 -10.71 -10.35
C VAL A 354 8.84 -11.68 -10.59
N GLY A 355 8.32 -12.27 -9.51
CA GLY A 355 7.42 -13.41 -9.62
C GLY A 355 6.30 -13.45 -8.59
N SER A 356 6.11 -12.40 -7.79
CA SER A 356 5.14 -12.45 -6.69
C SER A 356 3.73 -12.69 -7.20
N SER A 357 3.32 -11.96 -8.23
CA SER A 357 2.01 -12.07 -8.88
C SER A 357 1.81 -13.44 -9.53
N ALA A 358 2.85 -14.02 -10.12
CA ALA A 358 2.80 -15.35 -10.72
C ALA A 358 2.64 -16.45 -9.65
N VAL A 359 3.40 -16.36 -8.54
CA VAL A 359 3.27 -17.29 -7.41
C VAL A 359 1.88 -17.20 -6.78
N ILE A 360 1.35 -15.99 -6.60
CA ILE A 360 0.00 -15.75 -6.09
C ILE A 360 -1.05 -16.39 -7.02
N LEU A 361 -0.97 -16.10 -8.33
CA LEU A 361 -1.91 -16.64 -9.31
C LEU A 361 -1.87 -18.18 -9.36
N ASN A 362 -0.68 -18.77 -9.32
CA ASN A 362 -0.50 -20.22 -9.29
C ASN A 362 -1.20 -20.88 -8.10
N HIS A 363 -1.24 -20.22 -6.94
CA HIS A 363 -1.98 -20.72 -5.78
C HIS A 363 -3.48 -20.47 -5.89
N ILE A 364 -3.89 -19.31 -6.42
CA ILE A 364 -5.31 -19.03 -6.71
C ILE A 364 -5.90 -20.09 -7.67
N GLN A 365 -5.11 -20.58 -8.63
CA GLN A 365 -5.53 -21.64 -9.56
C GLN A 365 -5.75 -23.01 -8.92
N LYS A 366 -5.17 -23.25 -7.73
CA LYS A 366 -5.35 -24.51 -6.97
C LYS A 366 -6.61 -24.51 -6.10
N ILE A 367 -7.27 -23.37 -5.93
CA ILE A 367 -8.45 -23.26 -5.07
C ILE A 367 -9.62 -24.05 -5.68
N ASP A 368 -10.14 -25.02 -4.92
CA ASP A 368 -11.33 -25.76 -5.31
C ASP A 368 -12.57 -24.85 -5.36
N TRP A 369 -13.12 -24.72 -6.56
CA TRP A 369 -14.30 -23.90 -6.81
C TRP A 369 -15.59 -24.73 -6.79
N GLN A 370 -16.18 -24.80 -5.60
CA GLN A 370 -17.42 -25.55 -5.38
C GLN A 370 -18.63 -24.92 -6.08
N LYS A 371 -19.60 -25.76 -6.48
CA LYS A 371 -20.90 -25.31 -7.03
C LYS A 371 -21.67 -24.44 -6.02
N SER A 372 -22.53 -23.57 -6.53
CA SER A 372 -23.36 -22.70 -5.68
C SER A 372 -24.34 -23.52 -4.83
N ARG A 373 -24.54 -23.11 -3.58
CA ARG A 373 -25.49 -23.71 -2.64
C ARG A 373 -26.65 -22.75 -2.39
N ALA A 374 -27.86 -23.27 -2.16
CA ALA A 374 -29.05 -22.47 -1.86
C ALA A 374 -28.82 -21.51 -0.68
N SER A 375 -28.07 -21.96 0.34
CA SER A 375 -27.72 -21.17 1.52
C SER A 375 -26.98 -19.87 1.20
N TYR A 376 -26.17 -19.83 0.14
CA TYR A 376 -25.46 -18.61 -0.26
C TYR A 376 -26.42 -17.51 -0.71
N TYR A 377 -27.50 -17.87 -1.41
CA TYR A 377 -28.53 -16.91 -1.84
C TYR A 377 -29.33 -16.39 -0.65
N ILE A 378 -29.66 -17.27 0.31
CA ILE A 378 -30.34 -16.87 1.57
C ILE A 378 -29.49 -15.84 2.33
N TRP A 379 -28.20 -16.10 2.49
CA TRP A 379 -27.29 -15.15 3.15
C TRP A 379 -27.15 -13.82 2.40
N ARG A 380 -27.19 -13.84 1.06
CA ARG A 380 -27.19 -12.63 0.24
C ARG A 380 -28.46 -11.80 0.46
N LEU A 381 -29.63 -12.43 0.48
CA LEU A 381 -30.90 -11.75 0.77
C LEU A 381 -30.92 -11.19 2.19
N TYR A 382 -30.46 -11.97 3.18
CA TYR A 382 -30.34 -11.53 4.56
C TYR A 382 -29.44 -10.28 4.69
N ASP A 383 -28.28 -10.27 4.05
CA ASP A 383 -27.39 -9.11 4.12
C ASP A 383 -27.92 -7.91 3.32
N ALA A 384 -28.63 -8.14 2.22
CA ALA A 384 -29.33 -7.08 1.50
C ALA A 384 -30.35 -6.37 2.41
N PHE A 385 -31.17 -7.16 3.12
CA PHE A 385 -32.14 -6.66 4.08
C PHE A 385 -31.47 -5.93 5.25
N ARG A 386 -30.48 -6.56 5.91
CA ARG A 386 -29.72 -5.97 7.02
C ARG A 386 -29.04 -4.66 6.63
N THR A 387 -28.45 -4.60 5.45
CA THR A 387 -27.76 -3.40 4.95
C THR A 387 -28.76 -2.28 4.65
N THR A 388 -29.92 -2.61 4.08
CA THR A 388 -31.00 -1.65 3.83
C THR A 388 -31.51 -1.04 5.14
N LEU A 389 -31.79 -1.87 6.15
CA LEU A 389 -32.19 -1.41 7.49
C LEU A 389 -31.12 -0.50 8.13
N SER A 390 -29.85 -0.87 8.04
CA SER A 390 -28.74 -0.07 8.57
C SER A 390 -28.63 1.29 7.86
N HIS A 391 -28.83 1.34 6.54
CA HIS A 391 -28.85 2.60 5.80
C HIS A 391 -30.01 3.50 6.22
N THR A 392 -31.21 2.95 6.40
CA THR A 392 -32.38 3.70 6.90
C THR A 392 -32.12 4.25 8.30
N LYS A 393 -31.57 3.43 9.21
CA LYS A 393 -31.19 3.87 10.56
C LYS A 393 -30.13 4.98 10.54
N ASN A 394 -29.08 4.81 9.74
CA ASN A 394 -28.01 5.81 9.66
C ASN A 394 -28.50 7.13 9.04
N ARG A 395 -29.39 7.09 8.06
CA ARG A 395 -30.05 8.29 7.51
C ARG A 395 -30.84 9.05 8.58
N LEU A 396 -31.57 8.34 9.43
CA LEU A 396 -32.28 8.94 10.55
C LEU A 396 -31.31 9.56 11.58
N ILE A 397 -30.21 8.88 11.91
CA ILE A 397 -29.18 9.41 12.83
C ILE A 397 -28.48 10.64 12.24
N ASP A 398 -28.11 10.60 10.96
CA ASP A 398 -27.44 11.72 10.27
C ASP A 398 -28.37 12.93 10.12
N ALA A 399 -29.68 12.72 9.96
CA ALA A 399 -30.67 13.79 9.98
C ALA A 399 -30.72 14.49 11.37
N VAL A 400 -30.40 13.76 12.45
CA VAL A 400 -30.37 14.27 13.82
C VAL A 400 -29.01 14.85 14.20
N LYS A 401 -27.89 14.30 13.70
CA LYS A 401 -26.52 14.75 14.00
C LYS A 401 -25.99 15.72 12.94
N LYS A 402 -26.21 17.03 13.15
CA LYS A 402 -25.61 18.10 12.34
C LYS A 402 -24.10 18.18 12.57
N GLY A 403 -23.31 17.66 11.63
CA GLY A 403 -21.85 17.80 11.63
C GLY A 403 -21.27 17.84 10.22
N LYS A 404 -21.73 18.80 9.38
CA LYS A 404 -21.33 18.92 7.96
C LYS A 404 -19.81 18.89 7.77
N LYS A 405 -19.07 19.64 8.59
CA LYS A 405 -17.60 19.76 8.52
C LYS A 405 -16.86 18.43 8.68
N LEU A 406 -17.29 17.56 9.59
CA LEU A 406 -16.66 16.24 9.80
C LEU A 406 -17.00 15.26 8.67
N GLN A 407 -18.22 15.32 8.14
CA GLN A 407 -18.62 14.48 7.00
C GLN A 407 -17.87 14.89 5.72
N GLU A 408 -17.72 16.18 5.47
CA GLU A 408 -16.92 16.74 4.37
C GLU A 408 -15.45 16.34 4.48
N ALA A 409 -14.84 16.49 5.67
CA ALA A 409 -13.47 16.07 5.89
C ALA A 409 -13.25 14.55 5.65
N ARG A 410 -14.21 13.71 6.06
CA ARG A 410 -14.17 12.26 5.79
C ARG A 410 -14.31 11.93 4.31
N LYS A 411 -15.10 12.69 3.55
CA LYS A 411 -15.22 12.56 2.10
C LYS A 411 -13.92 12.97 1.41
N GLY A 412 -13.35 14.12 1.79
CA GLY A 412 -12.04 14.57 1.31
C GLY A 412 -10.95 13.53 1.55
N TYR A 413 -10.86 12.98 2.76
CA TYR A 413 -9.91 11.92 3.09
C TYR A 413 -10.10 10.65 2.23
N ALA A 414 -11.35 10.24 2.01
CA ALA A 414 -11.65 9.07 1.20
C ALA A 414 -11.30 9.29 -0.29
N ASN A 415 -11.47 10.52 -0.80
CA ASN A 415 -11.11 10.89 -2.17
C ASN A 415 -9.60 11.04 -2.33
N GLN A 416 -8.87 11.51 -1.31
CA GLN A 416 -7.40 11.53 -1.31
C GLN A 416 -6.81 10.12 -1.46
N LYS A 417 -7.39 9.11 -0.77
CA LYS A 417 -6.95 7.71 -0.88
C LYS A 417 -7.31 7.07 -2.22
N TYR A 418 -8.47 7.42 -2.77
CA TYR A 418 -9.00 6.87 -4.02
C TYR A 418 -9.79 7.96 -4.76
N PRO A 419 -9.13 8.71 -5.66
CA PRO A 419 -9.75 9.82 -6.39
C PRO A 419 -10.68 9.36 -7.53
N GLY A 420 -10.84 8.06 -7.73
CA GLY A 420 -11.53 7.48 -8.89
C GLY A 420 -10.55 6.90 -9.90
N VAL A 421 -11.06 6.15 -10.86
CA VAL A 421 -10.34 5.50 -11.96
C VAL A 421 -11.21 5.61 -13.21
N THR A 422 -10.59 5.77 -14.38
CA THR A 422 -11.29 5.75 -15.67
C THR A 422 -10.94 4.49 -16.47
N GLU A 423 -11.78 4.14 -17.44
CA GLU A 423 -11.48 3.03 -18.38
C GLU A 423 -10.17 3.29 -19.14
N GLN A 424 -9.96 4.51 -19.60
CA GLN A 424 -8.73 4.91 -20.31
C GLN A 424 -7.48 4.71 -19.45
N GLU A 425 -7.56 5.00 -18.15
CA GLU A 425 -6.44 4.78 -17.23
C GLU A 425 -6.11 3.29 -17.09
N ILE A 426 -7.14 2.44 -16.97
CA ILE A 426 -6.99 0.98 -16.93
C ILE A 426 -6.37 0.46 -18.23
N GLU A 427 -6.88 0.92 -19.37
CA GLU A 427 -6.33 0.57 -20.68
C GLU A 427 -4.85 0.93 -20.76
N ASN A 428 -4.50 2.19 -20.49
CA ASN A 428 -3.12 2.67 -20.60
C ASN A 428 -2.15 1.86 -19.74
N LEU A 429 -2.54 1.54 -18.50
CA LEU A 429 -1.72 0.72 -17.60
C LEU A 429 -1.63 -0.74 -18.05
N LEU A 430 -2.70 -1.33 -18.57
CA LEU A 430 -2.66 -2.68 -19.12
C LEU A 430 -1.78 -2.76 -20.36
N ARG A 431 -1.89 -1.80 -21.28
CA ARG A 431 -1.01 -1.70 -22.46
C ARG A 431 0.45 -1.54 -22.05
N LYS A 432 0.72 -0.71 -21.03
CA LYS A 432 2.05 -0.57 -20.42
C LYS A 432 2.64 -1.91 -19.96
N PHE A 433 1.80 -2.85 -19.52
CA PHE A 433 2.22 -4.20 -19.12
C PHE A 433 2.14 -5.25 -20.25
N GLY A 434 1.93 -4.83 -21.50
CA GLY A 434 1.83 -5.72 -22.67
C GLY A 434 0.50 -6.48 -22.75
N TYR A 435 -0.59 -5.83 -22.36
CA TYR A 435 -1.96 -6.36 -22.45
C TYR A 435 -2.87 -5.43 -23.27
N ASP A 436 -2.91 -5.62 -24.60
CA ASP A 436 -3.69 -4.79 -25.52
C ASP A 436 -5.07 -5.39 -25.88
N ASP A 437 -5.26 -6.68 -25.61
CA ASP A 437 -6.39 -7.48 -26.10
C ASP A 437 -7.44 -7.79 -25.03
N PHE A 438 -7.65 -6.87 -24.09
CA PHE A 438 -8.69 -7.01 -23.06
C PHE A 438 -9.87 -6.09 -23.31
N ALA A 439 -11.08 -6.58 -23.02
CA ALA A 439 -12.28 -5.76 -22.97
C ALA A 439 -12.47 -5.26 -21.53
N ILE A 440 -12.72 -3.97 -21.40
CA ILE A 440 -12.92 -3.29 -20.11
C ILE A 440 -14.30 -2.67 -20.14
N HIS A 441 -15.06 -2.89 -19.08
CA HIS A 441 -16.39 -2.34 -18.93
C HIS A 441 -16.59 -1.80 -17.52
N GLU A 442 -16.99 -0.54 -17.42
CA GLU A 442 -17.45 0.04 -16.17
C GLU A 442 -18.71 -0.69 -15.69
N SER A 443 -18.68 -1.07 -14.41
CA SER A 443 -19.78 -1.63 -13.65
C SER A 443 -20.21 -0.65 -12.56
N LYS A 444 -21.30 -0.96 -11.89
CA LYS A 444 -21.82 -0.09 -10.82
C LYS A 444 -20.79 0.05 -9.69
N HIS A 445 -20.80 1.23 -9.05
CA HIS A 445 -20.07 1.53 -7.81
C HIS A 445 -18.56 1.77 -7.93
N GLU A 446 -18.06 2.34 -9.04
CA GLU A 446 -16.62 2.58 -9.27
C GLU A 446 -15.84 1.25 -9.39
N TRP A 447 -16.42 0.28 -10.12
CA TRP A 447 -15.81 -1.02 -10.39
C TRP A 447 -15.75 -1.26 -11.88
N PHE A 448 -14.72 -1.95 -12.34
CA PHE A 448 -14.50 -2.29 -13.73
C PHE A 448 -14.37 -3.81 -13.88
N VAL A 449 -14.94 -4.33 -14.96
CA VAL A 449 -14.82 -5.73 -15.35
C VAL A 449 -13.80 -5.82 -16.48
N ILE A 450 -12.82 -6.71 -16.33
CA ILE A 450 -11.77 -6.97 -17.32
C ILE A 450 -11.91 -8.42 -17.78
N THR A 451 -12.07 -8.60 -19.08
CA THR A 451 -12.21 -9.91 -19.74
C THR A 451 -11.26 -10.04 -20.92
N PRO A 452 -10.90 -11.26 -21.34
CA PRO A 452 -10.27 -11.46 -22.64
C PRO A 452 -11.21 -10.92 -23.74
N LYS A 453 -10.69 -10.22 -24.75
CA LYS A 453 -11.50 -9.96 -25.96
C LYS A 453 -11.87 -11.31 -26.57
N GLN A 454 -13.16 -11.52 -26.83
CA GLN A 454 -13.59 -12.65 -27.65
C GLN A 454 -13.15 -12.34 -29.08
N HIS A 455 -12.25 -13.16 -29.63
CA HIS A 455 -11.94 -13.15 -31.06
C HIS A 455 -13.06 -13.83 -31.84
#